data_AF-A0A2G5V632-F1
#
_entry.id   AF-A0A2G5V632-F1
#
_cell.length_a   1.000
_cell.length_b   1.000
_cell.length_c   1.000
_cell.angle_alpha   90.00
_cell.angle_beta   90.00
_cell.angle_gamma   90.00
#
_symmetry.space_group_name_H-M   'P 1'
#
loop_
_entity.id
_entity.type
_entity.pdbx_description
1 polymer ?
#
loop_
_entity_poly.entity_id
_entity_poly.type
_entity_poly.pdbx_seq_one_letter_code
_entity_poly.pdbx_strand_id
1 'polypeptide(L)' 'MKDDSLIVGTEETEEERFTDTICALNEVWMECSSCERECGKPLEPCDKMCHPARCQCPEHSGYGRNDQGECVYCPN' A
#
# COMPACT_ATOMS: atom_id res chain seq x y z
N MET A 1 -3.24 42.73 16.48
CA MET A 1 -2.78 42.65 15.07
C MET A 1 -2.66 41.18 14.73
N LYS A 2 -3.55 40.50 14.03
CA LYS A 2 -4.88 40.71 13.43
C LYS A 2 -5.51 39.29 13.48
N ASP A 3 -6.70 39.07 14.05
CA ASP A 3 -8.02 39.05 13.35
C ASP A 3 -8.00 38.10 12.14
N ASP A 4 -8.95 37.23 11.83
CA ASP A 4 -10.27 36.88 12.33
C ASP A 4 -10.63 35.54 11.66
N SER A 5 -11.73 34.94 12.11
CA SER A 5 -12.43 33.75 11.61
C SER A 5 -12.43 33.55 10.09
N LEU A 6 -12.50 32.28 9.66
CA LEU A 6 -13.34 31.87 8.52
C LEU A 6 -13.75 30.41 8.68
N ILE A 7 -14.94 30.23 9.25
CA ILE A 7 -15.73 29.01 9.05
C ILE A 7 -16.27 29.11 7.62
N VAL A 8 -15.92 28.16 6.76
CA VAL A 8 -16.76 27.79 5.62
C VAL A 8 -16.95 26.28 5.72
N GLY A 9 -18.12 25.88 6.20
CA GLY A 9 -18.66 24.57 5.86
C GLY A 9 -19.33 24.70 4.51
N THR A 10 -18.86 23.96 3.51
CA THR A 10 -19.59 23.66 2.28
C THR A 10 -19.04 22.36 1.70
N GLU A 11 -19.86 21.31 1.79
CA GLU A 11 -20.20 20.40 0.68
C GLU A 11 -19.04 19.77 -0.11
N GLU A 12 -18.80 18.48 0.20
CA GLU A 12 -18.44 17.40 -0.73
C GLU A 12 -17.59 17.78 -1.96
N THR A 13 -16.27 17.61 -1.86
CA THR A 13 -15.49 16.92 -2.91
C THR A 13 -14.34 16.16 -2.25
N GLU A 14 -14.46 14.83 -2.22
CA GLU A 14 -13.46 13.89 -1.72
C GLU A 14 -12.25 13.80 -2.66
N GLU A 15 -11.51 14.89 -2.86
CA GLU A 15 -10.37 14.87 -3.80
C GLU A 15 -9.12 15.60 -3.31
N GLU A 16 -8.97 15.80 -2.00
CA GLU A 16 -7.69 16.26 -1.41
C GLU A 16 -7.28 15.25 -0.33
N ARG A 17 -6.83 14.08 -0.83
CA ARG A 17 -6.34 12.92 -0.08
C ARG A 17 -5.06 13.28 0.68
N PHE A 18 -5.20 13.94 1.82
CA PHE A 18 -4.17 13.92 2.86
C PHE A 18 -4.21 12.56 3.56
N THR A 19 -3.73 11.52 2.88
CA THR A 19 -3.37 10.26 3.56
C THR A 19 -1.87 10.26 3.75
N ASP A 20 -1.44 10.53 4.97
CA ASP A 20 -0.13 10.17 5.52
C ASP A 20 0.00 8.63 5.54
N THR A 21 -0.05 8.02 4.36
CA THR A 21 0.05 6.58 4.18
C THR A 21 1.01 6.39 3.03
N ILE A 22 2.28 6.22 3.40
CA ILE A 22 3.42 5.99 2.48
C ILE A 22 3.10 4.83 1.52
N CYS A 23 2.21 3.91 1.91
CA CYS A 23 1.80 2.74 1.15
C CYS A 23 0.28 2.58 1.03
N ALA A 24 -0.16 1.78 0.06
CA ALA A 24 -1.57 1.43 -0.04
C ALA A 24 -2.00 0.48 1.10
N LEU A 25 -3.30 0.22 1.20
CA LEU A 25 -3.85 -0.68 2.21
C LEU A 25 -3.15 -2.06 2.14
N ASN A 26 -2.77 -2.59 3.30
CA ASN A 26 -2.07 -3.87 3.49
C ASN A 26 -0.65 -3.96 2.90
N GLU A 27 -0.10 -2.85 2.42
CA GLU A 27 1.30 -2.78 2.02
C GLU A 27 2.16 -2.19 3.14
N VAL A 28 3.42 -2.61 3.19
CA VAL A 28 4.41 -2.10 4.14
C VAL A 28 5.58 -1.53 3.36
N TRP A 29 6.12 -0.39 3.80
CA TRP A 29 7.34 0.17 3.22
C TRP A 29 8.53 -0.73 3.56
N MET A 30 9.18 -1.25 2.53
CA MET A 30 10.36 -2.11 2.66
C MET A 30 11.56 -1.40 2.07
N GLU A 31 12.60 -1.14 2.88
CA GLU A 31 13.85 -0.54 2.39
C GLU A 31 14.64 -1.49 1.47
N CYS A 32 14.62 -2.79 1.79
CA CYS A 32 15.10 -3.89 0.95
C CYS A 32 13.88 -4.73 0.59
N SER A 33 13.29 -4.46 -0.57
CA SER A 33 12.09 -5.20 -1.01
C SER A 33 12.49 -6.53 -1.66
N SER A 34 11.50 -7.40 -1.85
CA SER A 34 11.64 -8.71 -2.49
C SER A 34 10.68 -8.85 -3.69
N CYS A 35 10.60 -10.03 -4.30
CA CYS A 35 9.48 -10.40 -5.17
C CYS A 35 8.17 -10.46 -4.37
N GLU A 36 7.03 -10.25 -5.05
CA GLU A 36 5.70 -10.39 -4.46
C GLU A 36 4.98 -11.60 -5.05
N ARG A 37 4.27 -12.32 -4.19
CA ARG A 37 3.34 -13.38 -4.60
C ARG A 37 2.06 -12.78 -5.18
N GLU A 38 1.51 -13.46 -6.18
CA GLU A 38 0.13 -13.29 -6.61
C GLU A 38 -0.78 -14.35 -5.97
N CYS A 39 -1.98 -13.96 -5.53
CA CYS A 39 -2.95 -14.91 -4.98
C CYS A 39 -3.34 -15.95 -6.05
N GLY A 40 -3.52 -17.21 -5.65
CA GLY A 40 -3.94 -18.29 -6.55
C GLY A 40 -2.90 -18.76 -7.57
N LYS A 41 -1.72 -18.15 -7.60
CA LYS A 41 -0.58 -18.58 -8.42
C LYS A 41 0.44 -19.38 -7.60
N PRO A 42 1.16 -20.32 -8.23
CA PRO A 42 2.28 -21.00 -7.59
C PRO A 42 3.35 -19.99 -7.16
N LEU A 43 4.10 -20.34 -6.12
CA LEU A 43 5.23 -19.54 -5.68
C LEU A 43 6.34 -19.59 -6.73
N GLU A 44 6.65 -18.45 -7.32
CA GLU A 44 7.77 -18.31 -8.25
C GLU A 44 9.10 -18.20 -7.48
N PRO A 45 10.19 -18.84 -7.95
CA PRO A 45 11.50 -18.67 -7.36
C PRO A 45 11.94 -17.19 -7.38
N CYS A 46 12.21 -16.64 -6.20
CA CYS A 46 12.77 -15.29 -6.06
C CYS A 46 14.26 -15.36 -5.71
N ASP A 47 15.04 -14.44 -6.26
CA ASP A 47 16.43 -14.26 -5.88
C ASP A 47 16.54 -13.64 -4.48
N LYS A 48 17.63 -13.93 -3.75
CA LYS A 48 17.83 -13.45 -2.37
C LYS A 48 18.47 -12.05 -2.32
N MET A 49 18.33 -11.26 -3.39
CA MET A 49 18.88 -9.92 -3.49
C MET A 49 17.85 -8.88 -3.04
N CYS A 50 18.32 -7.77 -2.49
CA CYS A 50 17.46 -6.63 -2.24
C CYS A 50 17.03 -5.99 -3.55
N HIS A 51 15.72 -5.91 -3.77
CA HIS A 51 15.13 -5.02 -4.77
C HIS A 51 15.01 -3.60 -4.19
N PRO A 52 14.85 -2.56 -5.03
CA PRO A 52 14.72 -1.18 -4.58
C PRO A 52 13.64 -0.99 -3.51
N ALA A 53 13.81 0.02 -2.66
CA ALA A 53 12.85 0.33 -1.62
C ALA A 53 11.46 0.66 -2.20
N ARG A 54 10.41 0.00 -1.71
CA ARG A 54 9.03 0.19 -2.16
C ARG A 54 8.01 -0.32 -1.14
N CYS A 55 6.77 0.07 -1.33
CA CYS A 55 5.63 -0.57 -0.70
C CYS A 55 5.45 -1.98 -1.25
N GLN A 56 5.29 -2.94 -0.35
CA GLN A 56 5.23 -4.35 -0.69
C GLN A 56 4.24 -5.10 0.20
N CYS A 57 3.56 -6.09 -0.38
CA CYS A 57 2.73 -7.05 0.34
C CYS A 57 3.56 -7.93 1.27
N PRO A 58 3.21 -8.02 2.57
CA PRO A 58 3.89 -8.90 3.51
C PRO A 58 3.47 -10.37 3.27
N GLU A 59 4.12 -11.03 2.32
CA GLU A 59 3.84 -12.43 1.95
C GLU A 59 3.99 -13.39 3.14
N HIS A 60 4.96 -13.14 4.02
CA HIS A 60 5.15 -13.91 5.25
C HIS A 60 3.95 -13.84 6.21
N SER A 61 3.06 -12.86 6.03
CA SER A 61 1.80 -12.72 6.76
C SER A 61 0.57 -13.22 5.97
N GLY A 62 0.79 -13.85 4.81
CA GLY A 62 -0.27 -14.40 3.95
C GLY A 62 -0.90 -13.40 2.99
N TYR A 63 -0.25 -12.26 2.73
CA TYR A 63 -0.73 -11.27 1.77
C TYR A 63 -0.10 -11.45 0.40
N GLY A 64 -0.83 -11.13 -0.66
CA GLY A 64 -0.34 -11.12 -2.03
C GLY A 64 -1.19 -10.23 -2.92
N ARG A 65 -0.75 -10.03 -4.16
CA ARG A 65 -1.50 -9.21 -5.11
C ARG A 65 -2.63 -10.02 -5.76
N ASN A 66 -3.80 -9.42 -5.88
CA ASN A 66 -4.88 -9.94 -6.72
C ASN A 66 -4.66 -9.51 -8.19
N ASP A 67 -5.55 -9.94 -9.10
CA ASP A 67 -5.50 -9.59 -10.53
C ASP A 67 -5.70 -8.08 -10.80
N GLN A 68 -6.18 -7.33 -9.80
CA GLN A 68 -6.34 -5.86 -9.85
C GLN A 68 -5.09 -5.14 -9.33
N GLY A 69 -4.07 -5.88 -8.87
CA GLY A 69 -2.84 -5.33 -8.31
C GLY A 69 -2.95 -4.90 -6.85
N GLU A 70 -4.06 -5.20 -6.16
CA GLU A 70 -4.30 -4.82 -4.78
C GLU A 70 -3.71 -5.83 -3.79
N CYS A 71 -3.20 -5.35 -2.66
CA CYS A 71 -2.65 -6.20 -1.62
C CYS A 71 -3.76 -6.77 -0.72
N VAL A 72 -4.01 -8.08 -0.83
CA VAL A 72 -5.10 -8.76 -0.12
C VAL A 72 -4.60 -10.01 0.59
N TYR A 73 -5.34 -10.47 1.60
CA TYR A 73 -5.06 -11.74 2.26
C TYR A 73 -5.37 -12.90 1.30
N CYS A 74 -4.35 -13.69 0.95
CA CYS A 74 -4.51 -14.90 0.15
C CYS A 74 -4.63 -16.10 1.10
N PRO A 75 -5.79 -16.78 1.21
CA PRO A 75 -5.82 -18.09 1.82
C PRO A 75 -4.94 -19.05 1.00
N ASN A 76 -4.12 -19.85 1.71
CA ASN A 76 -3.24 -20.86 1.10
C ASN A 76 -4.02 -21.99 0.44
#